data_AF-A0A7V9P5H4-F1
#
_entry.id   AF-A0A7V9P5H4-F1
#
_cell.length_a   1.000
_cell.length_b   1.000
_cell.length_c   1.000
_cell.angle_alpha   90.00
_cell.angle_beta   90.00
_cell.angle_gamma   90.00
#
_symmetry.space_group_name_H-M   'P 1'
#
loop_
_entity.id
_entity.type
_entity.pdbx_description
1 polymer ?
#
loop_
_entity_poly.entity_id
_entity_poly.type
_entity_poly.pdbx_seq_one_letter_code
_entity_poly.pdbx_strand_id
1 'polypeptide(L)' 'GQCPGCRKRVRGSDYLVSGRCPHCAKALTALLAPLPQIGAPERDEYLALLGALGALVALAGASALDASG' A
#
# COMPACT_ATOMS: atom_id res chain seq x y z
N GLY A 1 -5.97 20.32 -1.45
CA GLY A 1 -6.40 19.81 -2.77
C GLY A 1 -7.49 20.69 -3.36
N GLN A 2 -8.07 20.32 -4.48
CA GLN A 2 -9.28 20.94 -5.06
C GLN A 2 -10.43 19.93 -5.04
N CYS A 3 -11.66 20.40 -4.84
CA CYS A 3 -12.84 19.53 -4.85
C CYS A 3 -13.17 19.10 -6.30
N PRO A 4 -13.37 17.81 -6.60
CA PRO A 4 -13.68 17.35 -7.95
C PRO A 4 -15.09 17.76 -8.43
N GLY A 5 -15.95 18.27 -7.54
CA GLY A 5 -17.27 18.79 -7.88
C GLY A 5 -17.25 20.27 -8.22
N CYS A 6 -16.95 21.11 -7.21
CA CYS A 6 -17.03 22.56 -7.34
C CYS A 6 -15.70 23.25 -7.66
N ARG A 7 -14.60 22.50 -7.77
CA ARG A 7 -13.21 22.98 -7.98
C ARG A 7 -12.69 23.99 -6.95
N LYS A 8 -13.44 24.29 -5.90
CA LYS A 8 -12.96 25.12 -4.79
C LYS A 8 -11.87 24.42 -4.01
N ARG A 9 -11.01 25.22 -3.39
CA ARG A 9 -9.88 24.75 -2.58
C ARG A 9 -10.41 24.04 -1.33
N VAL A 10 -9.86 22.87 -1.02
CA VAL A 10 -10.21 22.05 0.16
C VAL A 10 -8.97 21.83 1.01
N ARG A 11 -9.13 22.00 2.33
CA ARG A 11 -8.08 21.80 3.32
C ARG A 11 -7.96 20.31 3.67
N GLY A 12 -6.77 19.90 4.13
CA GLY A 12 -6.51 18.53 4.60
C GLY A 12 -7.55 18.04 5.63
N SER A 13 -7.94 18.93 6.55
CA SER A 13 -8.97 18.68 7.57
C SER A 13 -10.33 18.29 7.00
N ASP A 14 -10.72 18.85 5.85
CA ASP A 14 -12.01 18.60 5.21
C ASP A 14 -12.12 17.15 4.70
N TYR A 15 -10.97 16.55 4.39
CA TYR A 15 -10.87 15.14 4.00
C TYR A 15 -11.03 14.21 5.21
N LEU A 16 -10.38 14.54 6.34
CA LEU A 16 -10.29 13.64 7.50
C LEU A 16 -11.47 13.75 8.47
N VAL A 17 -12.00 14.97 8.70
CA VAL A 17 -13.06 15.19 9.70
C VAL A 17 -14.45 14.99 9.09
N SER A 18 -14.69 15.62 7.94
CA SER A 18 -16.04 15.66 7.35
C SER A 18 -16.22 14.65 6.22
N GLY A 19 -15.11 14.21 5.59
CA GLY A 19 -15.13 13.42 4.36
C GLY A 19 -15.87 14.10 3.20
N ARG A 20 -16.15 15.41 3.29
CA ARG A 20 -17.02 16.16 2.39
C ARG A 20 -16.50 17.57 2.17
N CYS A 21 -16.76 18.10 0.97
CA CYS A 21 -16.39 19.47 0.65
C CYS A 21 -17.30 20.48 1.39
N PRO A 22 -16.73 21.50 2.06
CA PRO A 22 -17.52 22.50 2.81
C PRO A 22 -18.35 23.42 1.90
N HIS A 23 -18.11 23.42 0.59
CA HIS A 23 -18.78 24.33 -0.35
C HIS A 23 -19.93 23.71 -1.14
N CYS A 24 -19.89 22.40 -1.38
CA CYS A 24 -20.91 21.72 -2.18
C CYS A 24 -21.35 20.38 -1.59
N ALA A 25 -20.92 20.05 -0.36
CA ALA A 25 -21.21 18.83 0.37
C ALA A 25 -20.82 17.51 -0.33
N LYS A 26 -20.17 17.57 -1.50
CA LYS A 26 -19.74 16.39 -2.25
C LYS A 26 -18.74 15.58 -1.43
N ALA A 27 -18.92 14.26 -1.42
CA ALA A 27 -18.00 13.33 -0.76
C ALA A 27 -16.60 13.44 -1.38
N LEU A 28 -15.60 13.60 -0.51
CA LEU A 28 -14.18 13.63 -0.86
C LEU A 28 -13.52 12.26 -0.71
N THR A 29 -14.28 11.24 -0.31
CA THR A 29 -13.83 9.85 -0.11
C THR A 29 -13.18 9.24 -1.35
N ALA A 30 -13.51 9.70 -2.56
CA ALA A 30 -12.84 9.27 -3.79
C ALA A 30 -11.34 9.63 -3.84
N LEU A 31 -10.90 10.65 -3.08
CA LEU A 31 -9.48 11.01 -2.94
C LEU A 31 -8.78 10.26 -1.79
N LEU A 32 -9.55 9.54 -0.97
CA LEU A 32 -9.07 8.67 0.10
C LEU A 32 -9.05 7.20 -0.33
N ALA A 33 -9.54 6.88 -1.53
CA ALA A 33 -9.35 5.57 -2.11
C ALA A 33 -7.84 5.31 -2.17
N PRO A 34 -7.35 4.19 -1.61
CA PRO A 34 -5.95 3.83 -1.74
C PRO A 34 -5.62 3.86 -3.22
N LEU A 35 -4.62 4.68 -3.61
CA LEU A 35 -4.05 4.56 -4.94
C LEU A 35 -3.65 3.10 -5.10
N PRO A 36 -4.09 2.38 -6.15
CA PRO A 36 -3.53 1.09 -6.46
C PRO A 36 -2.02 1.30 -6.56
N GLN A 37 -1.25 0.67 -5.68
CA GLN A 37 0.20 0.80 -5.70
C GLN A 37 0.67 0.16 -7.00
N ILE A 38 0.99 1.00 -7.98
CA ILE A 38 1.56 0.58 -9.25
C ILE A 38 2.89 -0.10 -8.91
N GLY A 39 2.95 -1.43 -9.07
CA GLY A 39 4.14 -2.24 -8.78
C GLY A 39 4.11 -3.01 -7.47
N ALA A 40 2.99 -3.07 -6.74
CA ALA A 40 2.85 -4.08 -5.70
C ALA A 40 2.80 -5.47 -6.36
N PRO A 41 3.62 -6.44 -5.92
CA PRO A 41 3.57 -7.79 -6.47
C PRO A 41 2.17 -8.38 -6.21
N GLU A 42 1.63 -9.04 -7.22
CA GLU A 42 0.42 -9.85 -7.05
C GLU A 42 0.68 -10.88 -5.93
N ARG A 43 -0.38 -11.27 -5.22
CA ARG A 43 -0.27 -12.12 -4.02
C ARG A 43 0.60 -13.36 -4.27
N ASP A 44 0.48 -13.95 -5.46
CA ASP A 44 1.20 -15.17 -5.83
C ASP A 44 2.68 -14.90 -6.12
N GLU A 45 3.04 -13.74 -6.65
CA GLU A 45 4.43 -13.32 -6.88
C GLU A 45 5.14 -13.05 -5.54
N TYR A 46 4.42 -12.47 -4.58
CA TYR A 46 4.91 -12.30 -3.21
C TYR A 46 5.13 -13.65 -2.51
N LEU A 47 4.21 -14.60 -2.67
CA LEU A 47 4.35 -15.95 -2.11
C LEU A 47 5.52 -16.72 -2.74
N ALA A 48 5.72 -16.59 -4.06
CA ALA A 48 6.86 -17.19 -4.75
C ALA A 48 8.19 -16.63 -4.23
N LEU A 49 8.27 -15.31 -4.02
CA LEU A 49 9.46 -14.67 -3.45
C LEU A 49 9.75 -15.18 -2.02
N LEU A 50 8.72 -15.29 -1.17
CA LEU A 50 8.89 -15.83 0.18
C LEU A 50 9.34 -17.29 0.16
N GLY A 51 8.80 -18.11 -0.75
CA GLY A 51 9.24 -19.50 -0.93
C GLY A 51 10.71 -19.61 -1.32
N ALA A 52 11.15 -18.80 -2.29
CA ALA A 52 12.54 -18.75 -2.72
C ALA A 52 13.48 -18.31 -1.59
N LEU A 53 13.11 -17.27 -0.84
CA LEU A 53 13.88 -16.81 0.32
C LEU A 53 13.97 -17.89 1.40
N GLY A 54 12.86 -18.57 1.71
CA GLY A 54 12.85 -19.68 2.66
C GLY A 54 13.79 -20.82 2.25
N ALA A 55 13.80 -21.18 0.97
CA ALA A 55 14.72 -22.19 0.44
C ALA A 55 16.19 -21.76 0.59
N LEU A 56 16.52 -20.51 0.25
CA LEU A 56 17.88 -19.98 0.40
C LEU A 56 18.36 -19.99 1.85
N VAL A 57 17.48 -19.60 2.80
CA VAL A 57 17.80 -19.64 4.23
C VAL A 57 18.03 -21.08 4.71
N ALA A 58 17.21 -22.03 4.26
CA ALA A 58 17.37 -23.45 4.61
C ALA A 58 18.68 -24.02 4.05
N LEU A 59 19.03 -23.70 2.79
CA LEU A 59 20.31 -24.09 2.19
C LEU A 59 21.51 -23.48 2.93
N ALA A 60 21.44 -22.19 3.27
CA ALA A 60 22.49 -21.52 4.03
C ALA A 60 22.64 -22.16 5.44
N GLY A 61 21.52 -22.44 6.11
CA GLY A 61 21.52 -23.13 7.41
C GLY A 61 22.15 -24.53 7.33
N ALA A 62 21.79 -25.32 6.32
CA ALA A 62 22.38 -26.64 6.08
C ALA A 62 23.91 -26.55 5.88
N SER A 63 24.38 -25.59 5.08
CA SER A 63 25.81 -25.39 4.85
C SER A 63 26.58 -24.95 6.11
N ALA A 64 25.92 -24.25 7.04
CA ALA A 64 26.53 -23.84 8.30
C ALA A 64 26.66 -25.00 9.31
N LEU A 65 25.73 -25.96 9.28
CA LEU A 65 25.77 -27.17 10.09
C LEU A 65 26.91 -28.10 9.66
N ASP A 66 27.09 -28.27 8.33
CA ASP A 66 28.19 -29.07 7.77
C ASP A 66 29.58 -28.46 8.05
N ALA A 67 29.67 -27.14 8.17
CA ALA A 67 30.94 -26.45 8.47
C ALA A 67 31.41 -26.56 9.94
N SER A 68 30.60 -27.18 10.82
CA SER A 68 30.86 -27.27 12.27
C SER A 68 31.28 -28.66 12.75
N GLY A 69 31.49 -29.63 11.86
CA GLY A 69 31.96 -31.00 12.14
C GLY A 69 33.40 -31.22 11.72
#